data_AF-A0A4W5LV71-F1
#
_entry.id   AF-A0A4W5LV71-F1
#
_cell.length_a   1.000
_cell.length_b   1.000
_cell.length_c   1.000
_cell.angle_alpha   90.00
_cell.angle_beta   90.00
_cell.angle_gamma   90.00
#
_symmetry.space_group_name_H-M   'P 1'
#
loop_
_entity.id
_entity.type
_entity.pdbx_description
1 polymer ?
#
loop_
_entity_poly.entity_id
_entity_poly.type
_entity_poly.pdbx_seq_one_letter_code
_entity_poly.pdbx_strand_id
1 'polypeptide(L)' 'MLQPITTTLREVQSKLKKVLPRDAVLVGHSLDNDLRALNLIHPHVIDTSLLYRREFGQRFKLKVLAETVLK' A
#
# COMPACT_ATOMS: atom_id res chain seq x y z
N MET A 1 -9.71 -25.91 -5.04
CA MET A 1 -10.41 -25.09 -6.04
C MET A 1 -10.68 -23.73 -5.40
N LEU A 2 -10.38 -22.61 -6.07
CA LEU A 2 -10.65 -21.27 -5.50
C LEU A 2 -12.17 -21.03 -5.43
N GLN A 3 -12.63 -20.33 -4.39
CA GLN A 3 -14.04 -19.96 -4.27
C GLN A 3 -14.42 -18.94 -5.37
N PRO A 4 -15.66 -18.97 -5.89
CA PRO A 4 -16.11 -17.96 -6.84
C PRO A 4 -16.21 -16.61 -6.15
N ILE A 5 -15.43 -15.64 -6.62
CA ILE A 5 -15.41 -14.27 -6.09
C ILE A 5 -16.01 -13.34 -7.15
N THR A 6 -17.07 -12.62 -6.79
CA THR A 6 -17.75 -11.65 -7.67
C THR A 6 -17.36 -10.20 -7.38
N THR A 7 -16.52 -9.96 -6.37
CA THR A 7 -16.10 -8.62 -5.98
C THR A 7 -15.34 -7.92 -7.10
N THR A 8 -15.84 -6.76 -7.49
CA THR A 8 -15.27 -5.94 -8.56
C THR A 8 -14.32 -4.88 -8.00
N LEU A 9 -13.42 -4.36 -8.86
CA LEU A 9 -12.55 -3.24 -8.50
C LEU A 9 -13.35 -2.02 -8.02
N ARG A 10 -14.47 -1.71 -8.69
CA ARG A 10 -15.33 -0.57 -8.35
C ARG A 10 -15.90 -0.69 -6.93
N GLU A 11 -16.30 -1.89 -6.53
CA GLU A 11 -16.80 -2.14 -5.17
C GLU A 11 -15.70 -1.95 -4.12
N VAL A 12 -14.47 -2.41 -4.40
CA VAL A 12 -13.31 -2.20 -3.52
C VAL A 12 -13.00 -0.71 -3.39
N GLN A 13 -12.92 0.02 -4.51
CA GLN A 13 -12.71 1.47 -4.50
C GLN A 13 -13.79 2.23 -3.72
N SER A 14 -15.06 1.84 -3.87
CA SER A 14 -16.18 2.43 -3.14
C SER A 14 -16.08 2.18 -1.63
N LYS A 15 -15.72 0.95 -1.23
CA LYS A 15 -15.49 0.60 0.18
C LYS A 15 -14.33 1.41 0.77
N LEU A 16 -13.21 1.51 0.06
CA LEU A 16 -12.05 2.31 0.51
C LEU A 16 -12.44 3.77 0.72
N LYS A 17 -13.15 4.39 -0.22
CA LYS A 17 -13.62 5.78 -0.10
C LYS A 17 -14.58 6.01 1.08
N LYS A 18 -15.36 4.99 1.46
CA LYS A 18 -16.28 5.08 2.61
C LYS A 18 -15.56 4.97 3.94
N VAL A 19 -14.47 4.20 4.00
CA VAL A 19 -13.73 3.94 5.24
C VAL A 19 -12.66 5.01 5.48
N LEU A 20 -12.04 5.52 4.42
CA LEU A 20 -10.97 6.50 4.52
C LEU A 20 -11.55 7.92 4.71
N PRO A 21 -11.22 8.64 5.80
CA PRO A 21 -11.52 10.05 5.91
C PRO A 21 -10.77 10.86 4.84
N ARG A 22 -11.22 12.08 4.58
CA ARG A 22 -10.67 12.94 3.51
C ARG A 22 -9.19 13.25 3.69
N ASP A 23 -8.74 13.34 4.93
CA ASP A 23 -7.36 13.63 5.35
C ASP A 23 -6.60 12.37 5.80
N ALA A 24 -7.11 11.17 5.49
CA ALA A 24 -6.43 9.92 5.81
C ALA A 24 -5.00 9.92 5.25
N VAL A 25 -4.04 9.52 6.09
CA VAL A 25 -2.66 9.24 5.66
C VAL A 25 -2.51 7.74 5.51
N LEU A 26 -2.25 7.27 4.29
CA LEU A 26 -2.00 5.85 4.04
C LEU A 26 -0.55 5.53 4.40
N VAL A 27 -0.34 4.57 5.30
CA VAL A 27 0.98 4.10 5.71
C VAL A 27 1.16 2.66 5.26
N GLY A 28 2.26 2.37 4.58
CA GLY A 28 2.52 1.02 4.09
C GLY A 28 3.90 0.87 3.46
N HIS A 29 4.08 -0.19 2.68
CA HIS A 29 5.35 -0.53 2.04
C HIS A 29 5.14 -0.83 0.57
N SER A 30 5.74 -0.02 -0.31
CA SER A 30 5.51 -0.05 -1.77
C SER A 30 4.06 0.18 -2.19
N LEU A 31 3.34 1.05 -1.46
CA LEU A 31 1.92 1.37 -1.72
C LEU A 31 1.67 1.94 -3.11
N ASP A 32 2.69 2.51 -3.74
CA ASP A 32 2.66 2.93 -5.15
C ASP A 32 2.18 1.81 -6.09
N ASN A 33 2.59 0.56 -5.84
CA ASN A 33 2.14 -0.59 -6.64
C ASN A 33 0.67 -0.94 -6.35
N ASP A 34 0.27 -0.92 -5.09
CA ASP A 34 -1.09 -1.24 -4.67
C ASP A 34 -2.09 -0.20 -5.21
N LEU A 35 -1.74 1.09 -5.12
CA LEU A 35 -2.57 2.19 -5.63
C LEU A 35 -2.71 2.15 -7.16
N ARG A 36 -1.63 1.78 -7.89
CA ARG A 36 -1.72 1.53 -9.33
C ARG A 36 -2.63 0.35 -9.66
N ALA A 37 -2.50 -0.77 -8.95
CA ALA A 37 -3.38 -1.93 -9.14
C ALA A 37 -4.86 -1.58 -8.85
N LEU A 38 -5.08 -0.69 -7.89
CA LEU A 38 -6.41 -0.18 -7.55
C LEU A 38 -6.91 0.93 -8.47
N ASN A 39 -6.11 1.45 -9.40
CA ASN A 39 -6.43 2.65 -10.18
C ASN A 39 -6.90 3.83 -9.30
N LEU A 40 -6.19 4.08 -8.19
CA LEU A 40 -6.49 5.14 -7.23
C LEU A 40 -5.32 6.11 -7.09
N ILE A 41 -5.65 7.40 -6.98
CA ILE A 41 -4.72 8.45 -6.57
C ILE A 41 -5.10 8.86 -5.15
N HIS A 42 -4.12 8.82 -4.23
CA HIS A 42 -4.30 9.27 -2.85
C HIS A 42 -3.20 10.27 -2.49
N PRO A 43 -3.54 11.48 -2.01
CA PRO A 43 -2.57 12.57 -1.87
C PRO A 43 -1.62 12.41 -0.68
N HIS A 44 -2.02 11.70 0.38
CA HIS A 44 -1.25 11.60 1.62
C HIS A 44 -0.77 10.16 1.85
N VAL A 45 0.46 9.87 1.43
CA VAL A 45 1.04 8.52 1.53
C VAL A 45 2.41 8.57 2.21
N ILE A 46 2.60 7.72 3.23
CA ILE A 46 3.88 7.42 3.84
C ILE A 46 4.30 6.01 3.40
N ASP A 47 5.25 5.94 2.47
CA ASP A 47 5.77 4.68 1.94
C ASP A 47 7.13 4.33 2.55
N THR A 48 7.14 3.32 3.41
CA THR A 48 8.35 2.84 4.09
C THR A 48 9.42 2.31 3.13
N SER A 49 9.07 1.88 1.92
CA SER A 49 10.05 1.44 0.91
C SER A 49 10.85 2.59 0.30
N LEU A 50 10.30 3.81 0.36
CA LEU A 50 10.99 5.03 -0.06
C LEU A 50 11.77 5.67 1.09
N LEU A 51 11.24 5.56 2.32
CA LEU A 51 11.92 6.02 3.54
C LEU A 51 13.18 5.20 3.84
N TYR A 52 13.07 3.87 3.78
CA TYR A 52 14.17 2.95 4.01
C TYR A 52 14.65 2.39 2.66
N ARG A 53 15.51 3.16 1.98
CA ARG A 53 16.17 2.77 0.73
C ARG A 53 17.67 2.63 0.92
N ARG A 54 18.28 1.70 0.19
CA ARG A 54 19.74 1.59 0.08
C ARG A 54 20.29 2.70 -0.82
N GLU A 55 21.61 2.81 -0.81
CA GLU A 55 22.34 3.53 -1.85
C GLU A 55 21.87 3.07 -3.24
N PHE A 56 21.87 4.01 -4.20
CA PHE A 56 21.41 3.80 -5.57
C PHE A 56 19.91 3.46 -5.72
N GLY A 57 19.09 3.68 -4.69
CA GLY A 57 17.63 3.63 -4.79
C GLY A 57 17.02 2.23 -4.69
N GLN A 58 17.79 1.22 -4.31
CA GLN A 58 17.26 -0.12 -4.09
C GLN A 58 16.39 -0.15 -2.82
N ARG A 59 15.14 -0.62 -2.97
CA ARG A 59 14.19 -0.75 -1.86
C ARG A 59 14.47 -2.03 -1.07
N PHE A 60 14.41 -1.96 0.25
CA PHE A 60 14.45 -3.17 1.08
C PHE A 60 13.13 -3.93 1.00
N LYS A 61 13.18 -5.26 1.16
CA LYS A 61 11.97 -6.06 1.37
C LYS A 61 11.39 -5.75 2.75
N LEU A 62 10.06 -5.67 2.85
CA LEU A 62 9.38 -5.47 4.14
C LEU A 62 9.82 -6.46 5.22
N LYS A 63 10.01 -7.73 4.88
CA LYS A 63 10.50 -8.76 5.81
C LYS A 63 11.82 -8.39 6.47
N VAL A 64 12.78 -7.90 5.68
CA VAL A 64 14.11 -7.50 6.18
C VAL A 64 13.99 -6.28 7.09
N LEU A 65 13.18 -5.30 6.70
CA LEU A 65 12.93 -4.11 7.53
C LEU A 65 12.26 -4.49 8.86
N ALA A 66 11.27 -5.38 8.83
CA ALA A 66 10.60 -5.86 10.03
C ALA A 66 11.59 -6.55 10.97
N GLU A 67 12.40 -7.50 10.47
CA GLU A 67 13.43 -8.20 11.27
C GLU A 67 14.49 -7.24 11.84
N THR A 68 14.76 -6.12 11.17
CA THR A 68 15.78 -5.15 11.61
C THR A 68 15.24 -4.16 12.63
N VAL A 69 13.99 -3.70 12.49
CA VAL A 69 13.42 -2.61 13.28
C VAL A 69 12.53 -3.12 14.41
N LEU A 70 11.79 -4.20 14.18
CA LEU A 70 10.91 -4.82 15.16
C LEU A 70 11.69 -5.97 15.80
N LYS A 71 12.22 -5.74 17.00
CA LYS A 71 12.87 -6.78 17.81
C LYS A 71 11.84 -7.77 18.35
#